data_AF-A0A846L2Q0-F1
#
_entry.id   AF-A0A846L2Q0-F1
#
_cell.length_a   1.000
_cell.length_b   1.000
_cell.length_c   1.000
_cell.angle_alpha   90.00
_cell.angle_beta   90.00
_cell.angle_gamma   90.00
#
_symmetry.space_group_name_H-M   'P 1'
#
loop_
_entity.id
_entity.type
_entity.pdbx_description
1 polymer ?
#
loop_
_entity_poly.entity_id
_entity_poly.type
_entity_poly.pdbx_seq_one_letter_code
_entity_poly.pdbx_strand_id
1 'polypeptide(L)'
;MLNPNEIEKLYEQYMSNLVDLAHDGIVNVDLALLHELNLLDDLDQIKDDPEDLTQYFHVVESPEKVTLFNEQFDVWIVPKTEQDIPLTYVLIALNAQSKTSLEIVFTTSGVYNTPKYVLKVLQYYLLDMLETEATLTAIEKNQ
;
A
#
# COMPACT_ATOMS: atom_id res chain seq x y z
N MET A 1 12.12 11.78 -7.44
CA MET A 1 10.98 11.00 -7.98
C MET A 1 11.51 10.07 -9.06
N LEU A 2 11.24 8.77 -8.93
CA LEU A 2 11.63 7.77 -9.92
C LEU A 2 10.81 7.96 -11.21
N ASN A 3 11.38 7.60 -12.35
CA ASN A 3 10.62 7.58 -13.60
C ASN A 3 9.79 6.28 -13.73
N PRO A 4 8.74 6.24 -14.56
CA PRO A 4 7.87 5.06 -14.68
C PRO A 4 8.60 3.75 -15.02
N ASN A 5 9.69 3.80 -15.79
CA ASN A 5 10.47 2.60 -16.12
C ASN A 5 11.28 2.07 -14.92
N GLU A 6 11.72 2.95 -14.02
CA GLU A 6 12.41 2.56 -12.79
C GLU A 6 11.43 1.94 -11.79
N ILE A 7 10.23 2.53 -11.67
CA ILE A 7 9.14 2.01 -10.83
C ILE A 7 8.72 0.61 -11.31
N GLU A 8 8.62 0.39 -12.62
CA GLU A 8 8.30 -0.93 -13.17
C GLU A 8 9.39 -1.97 -12.87
N LYS A 9 10.68 -1.59 -12.93
CA LYS A 9 11.77 -2.50 -12.57
C LYS A 9 11.76 -2.88 -11.09
N LEU A 10 11.43 -1.93 -10.22
CA LEU A 10 11.27 -2.21 -8.79
C LEU A 10 10.12 -3.19 -8.55
N TYR A 11 8.99 -2.98 -9.22
CA TYR A 11 7.86 -3.91 -9.19
C TYR A 11 8.27 -5.33 -9.58
N GLU A 12 8.95 -5.50 -10.72
CA GLU A 12 9.43 -6.80 -11.18
C GLU A 12 10.37 -7.46 -10.17
N GLN A 13 11.28 -6.68 -9.58
CA GLN A 13 12.22 -7.13 -8.56
C GLN A 13 11.50 -7.61 -7.28
N TYR A 14 10.55 -6.80 -6.78
CA TYR A 14 9.80 -7.11 -5.56
C TYR A 14 8.91 -8.32 -5.76
N MET A 15 8.15 -8.39 -6.86
CA MET A 15 7.26 -9.53 -7.12
C MET A 15 8.01 -10.84 -7.30
N SER A 16 9.22 -10.81 -7.88
CA SER A 16 10.04 -12.01 -8.09
C SER A 16 10.64 -12.56 -6.78
N ASN A 17 10.79 -11.72 -5.75
CA ASN A 17 11.44 -12.08 -4.48
C ASN A 17 10.61 -11.65 -3.27
N LEU A 18 9.27 -11.68 -3.41
CA LEU A 18 8.36 -11.04 -2.45
C LEU A 18 8.52 -11.58 -1.03
N VAL A 19 8.72 -12.88 -0.89
CA VAL A 19 8.91 -13.56 0.40
C VAL A 19 10.19 -13.10 1.11
N ASP A 20 11.24 -12.79 0.35
CA ASP A 20 12.54 -12.40 0.89
C ASP A 20 12.65 -10.89 1.15
N LEU A 21 11.81 -10.08 0.47
CA LEU A 21 11.88 -8.62 0.49
C LEU A 21 10.76 -7.96 1.31
N ALA A 22 9.70 -8.68 1.67
CA ALA A 22 8.68 -8.19 2.58
C ALA A 22 9.18 -8.30 4.02
N HIS A 23 9.58 -7.19 4.62
CA HIS A 23 10.16 -7.15 5.98
C HIS A 23 9.27 -7.82 7.03
N ASP A 24 7.97 -7.56 6.98
CA ASP A 24 6.97 -8.16 7.89
C ASP A 24 6.26 -9.39 7.31
N GLY A 25 6.76 -9.91 6.19
CA GLY A 25 6.07 -10.90 5.38
C GLY A 25 4.83 -10.33 4.70
N ILE A 26 3.95 -11.23 4.25
CA ILE A 26 2.72 -10.86 3.55
C ILE A 26 1.56 -10.90 4.55
N VAL A 27 1.01 -9.72 4.88
CA VAL A 27 -0.11 -9.59 5.81
C VAL A 27 -1.40 -10.00 5.10
N ASN A 28 -2.12 -10.99 5.64
CA ASN A 28 -3.47 -11.30 5.15
C ASN A 28 -4.49 -10.45 5.90
N VAL A 29 -5.16 -9.56 5.17
CA VAL A 29 -6.18 -8.67 5.72
C VAL A 29 -7.56 -9.28 5.49
N ASP A 30 -8.18 -9.71 6.59
CA ASP A 30 -9.54 -10.24 6.59
C ASP A 30 -10.58 -9.12 6.52
N LEU A 31 -10.93 -8.75 5.29
CA LEU A 31 -11.95 -7.72 5.04
C LEU A 31 -13.34 -8.11 5.54
N ALA A 32 -13.66 -9.42 5.64
CA ALA A 32 -14.94 -9.85 6.18
C ALA A 32 -15.00 -9.57 7.67
N LEU A 33 -13.95 -9.92 8.41
CA LEU A 33 -13.84 -9.61 9.83
C LEU A 33 -13.88 -8.10 10.10
N LEU A 34 -13.12 -7.30 9.34
CA LEU A 34 -13.12 -5.86 9.50
C LEU A 34 -14.49 -5.24 9.22
N HIS A 35 -15.24 -5.78 8.25
CA HIS A 35 -16.61 -5.38 7.98
C HIS A 35 -17.56 -5.76 9.13
N GLU A 36 -17.48 -6.99 9.63
CA GLU A 36 -18.31 -7.47 10.76
C GLU A 36 -18.12 -6.66 12.05
N LEU A 37 -16.89 -6.18 12.26
CA LEU A 37 -16.55 -5.32 13.40
C LEU A 37 -16.86 -3.83 13.15
N ASN A 38 -17.46 -3.46 12.01
CA ASN A 38 -17.66 -2.08 11.54
C ASN A 38 -16.38 -1.23 11.45
N LEU A 39 -15.20 -1.86 11.49
CA LEU A 39 -13.93 -1.14 11.41
C LEU A 39 -13.71 -0.52 10.03
N LEU A 40 -14.25 -1.13 8.98
CA LEU A 40 -14.18 -0.55 7.63
C LEU A 40 -14.98 0.76 7.53
N ASP A 41 -16.06 0.91 8.29
CA ASP A 41 -16.88 2.13 8.29
C ASP A 41 -16.30 3.20 9.24
N ASP A 42 -15.66 2.79 10.34
CA ASP A 42 -14.96 3.71 11.24
C ASP A 42 -13.73 4.35 10.60
N LEU A 43 -13.10 3.70 9.62
CA LEU A 43 -12.03 4.31 8.80
C LEU A 43 -12.52 5.54 8.02
N ASP A 44 -13.84 5.71 7.77
CA ASP A 44 -14.39 6.94 7.18
C ASP A 44 -14.35 8.13 8.17
N GLN A 45 -14.08 7.88 9.45
CA GLN A 45 -13.96 8.92 10.49
C GLN A 45 -12.52 9.37 10.73
N ILE A 46 -11.53 8.78 10.05
CA ILE A 46 -10.17 9.30 10.03
C ILE A 46 -10.26 10.72 9.44
N LYS A 47 -9.99 11.72 10.28
CA LYS A 47 -10.25 13.14 10.02
C LYS A 47 -9.26 13.81 9.06
N ASP A 48 -8.22 13.09 8.67
CA ASP A 48 -7.35 13.53 7.59
C ASP A 48 -8.06 13.22 6.29
N ASP A 49 -8.36 14.27 5.51
CA ASP A 49 -9.19 14.16 4.33
C ASP A 49 -8.58 13.09 3.40
N PRO A 50 -9.27 11.97 3.12
CA PRO A 50 -8.79 10.95 2.20
C PRO A 50 -8.43 11.53 0.83
N GLU A 51 -9.08 12.65 0.49
CA GLU A 51 -8.78 13.45 -0.68
C GLU A 51 -7.36 14.04 -0.63
N ASP A 52 -6.84 14.49 0.52
CA ASP A 52 -5.49 15.07 0.61
C ASP A 52 -4.39 14.03 0.34
N LEU A 53 -4.53 12.80 0.84
CA LEU A 53 -3.51 11.75 0.65
C LEU A 53 -3.51 11.19 -0.78
N THR A 54 -4.69 11.09 -1.40
CA THR A 54 -4.85 10.50 -2.74
C THR A 54 -4.66 11.51 -3.87
N GLN A 55 -4.88 12.81 -3.63
CA GLN A 55 -4.69 13.87 -4.63
C GLN A 55 -3.24 14.02 -5.11
N TYR A 56 -2.24 13.53 -4.36
CA TYR A 56 -0.83 13.63 -4.73
C TYR A 56 -0.30 12.43 -5.52
N PHE A 57 -1.09 11.37 -5.70
CA PHE A 57 -0.63 10.21 -6.45
C PHE A 57 -0.81 10.39 -7.95
N HIS A 58 0.27 10.11 -8.68
CA HIS A 58 0.18 9.78 -10.09
C HIS A 58 -0.31 8.34 -10.24
N VAL A 59 -1.27 8.13 -11.14
CA VAL A 59 -1.88 6.82 -11.38
C VAL A 59 -1.50 6.31 -12.76
N VAL A 60 -1.01 5.07 -12.83
CA VAL A 60 -0.80 4.33 -14.07
C VAL A 60 -1.56 3.02 -13.98
N GLU A 61 -2.53 2.84 -14.87
CA GLU A 61 -3.32 1.64 -14.97
C GLU A 61 -2.81 0.73 -16.08
N SER A 62 -2.78 -0.57 -15.80
CA SER A 62 -2.48 -1.63 -16.76
C SER A 62 -3.45 -2.80 -16.54
N PRO A 63 -3.56 -3.74 -17.49
CA PRO A 63 -4.40 -4.93 -17.30
C PRO A 63 -4.00 -5.79 -16.09
N GLU A 64 -2.74 -5.71 -15.67
CA GLU A 64 -2.19 -6.56 -14.60
C GLU A 64 -2.19 -5.89 -13.22
N LYS A 65 -2.16 -4.56 -13.19
CA LYS A 65 -2.02 -3.78 -11.94
C LYS A 65 -2.40 -2.32 -12.11
N VAL A 66 -2.68 -1.69 -10.97
CA VAL A 66 -2.69 -0.24 -10.81
C VAL A 66 -1.46 0.17 -10.02
N THR A 67 -0.70 1.13 -10.55
CA THR A 67 0.45 1.72 -9.88
C THR A 67 0.09 3.12 -9.43
N LEU A 68 0.25 3.41 -8.14
CA LEU A 68 0.13 4.75 -7.55
C LEU A 68 1.52 5.17 -7.09
N PHE A 69 2.02 6.32 -7.54
CA PHE A 69 3.32 6.81 -7.07
C PHE A 69 3.34 8.33 -6.86
N ASN A 70 4.15 8.78 -5.91
CA ASN A 70 4.42 10.19 -5.65
C ASN A 70 5.87 10.37 -5.13
N GLU A 71 6.18 11.51 -4.51
CA GLU A 71 7.53 11.74 -3.98
C GLU A 71 7.89 10.82 -2.81
N GLN A 72 6.90 10.33 -2.06
CA GLN A 72 7.08 9.57 -0.82
C GLN A 72 6.86 8.07 -1.00
N PHE A 73 5.93 7.65 -1.85
CA PHE A 73 5.48 6.27 -1.95
C PHE A 73 5.43 5.78 -3.39
N ASP A 74 5.76 4.50 -3.57
CA ASP A 74 5.41 3.71 -4.73
C ASP A 74 4.49 2.56 -4.26
N VAL A 75 3.30 2.46 -4.84
CA VAL A 75 2.27 1.48 -4.47
C VAL A 75 1.84 0.70 -5.71
N TRP A 76 1.77 -0.62 -5.57
CA TRP A 76 1.27 -1.52 -6.61
C TRP A 76 0.07 -2.32 -6.10
N ILE A 77 -1.06 -2.17 -6.76
CA ILE A 77 -2.29 -2.92 -6.51
C ILE A 77 -2.44 -3.95 -7.63
N VAL A 78 -2.24 -5.22 -7.29
CA VAL A 78 -2.11 -6.32 -8.24
C VAL A 78 -3.25 -7.32 -8.02
N PRO A 79 -4.34 -7.23 -8.80
CA PRO A 79 -5.39 -8.24 -8.78
C PRO A 79 -4.88 -9.56 -9.35
N LYS A 80 -5.19 -10.66 -8.68
CA LYS A 80 -4.87 -12.03 -9.06
C LYS A 80 -6.06 -12.94 -8.79
N THR A 81 -6.00 -14.12 -9.41
CA THR A 81 -6.87 -15.24 -9.07
C THR A 81 -6.00 -16.40 -8.65
N GLU A 82 -6.23 -16.93 -7.46
CA GLU A 82 -5.55 -18.10 -6.94
C GLU A 82 -6.58 -19.13 -6.51
N GLN A 83 -6.54 -20.33 -7.11
CA GLN A 83 -7.53 -21.40 -6.87
C GLN A 83 -8.98 -20.92 -7.04
N ASP A 84 -9.25 -20.13 -8.08
CA ASP A 84 -10.54 -19.51 -8.39
C ASP A 84 -11.04 -18.47 -7.35
N ILE A 85 -10.20 -18.08 -6.39
CA ILE A 85 -10.50 -17.03 -5.41
C ILE A 85 -9.87 -15.71 -5.87
N PRO A 86 -10.65 -14.63 -6.02
CA PRO A 86 -10.12 -13.29 -6.26
C PRO A 86 -9.27 -12.82 -5.08
N LEU A 87 -8.01 -12.50 -5.37
CA LEU A 87 -6.99 -12.08 -4.41
C LEU A 87 -6.39 -10.78 -4.92
N THR A 88 -6.17 -9.80 -4.06
CA THR A 88 -5.46 -8.58 -4.43
C THR A 88 -4.21 -8.48 -3.58
N TYR A 89 -3.05 -8.33 -4.21
CA TYR A 89 -1.82 -7.94 -3.53
C TYR A 89 -1.71 -6.43 -3.55
N VAL A 90 -1.29 -5.85 -2.43
CA VAL A 90 -0.91 -4.45 -2.36
C VAL A 90 0.49 -4.38 -1.78
N LEU A 91 1.40 -3.77 -2.54
CA LEU A 91 2.78 -3.54 -2.17
C LEU A 91 2.93 -2.03 -1.94
N ILE A 92 3.52 -1.65 -0.81
CA ILE A 92 3.79 -0.26 -0.43
C ILE A 92 5.29 -0.14 -0.20
N ALA A 93 5.94 0.67 -1.03
CA ALA A 93 7.34 1.00 -0.90
C ALA A 93 7.51 2.49 -0.57
N LEU A 94 8.52 2.79 0.27
CA LEU A 94 8.89 4.13 0.68
C LEU A 94 10.06 4.64 -0.17
N ASN A 95 9.92 5.83 -0.72
CA ASN A 95 10.94 6.53 -1.49
C ASN A 95 11.84 7.35 -0.54
N ALA A 96 12.93 6.76 -0.04
CA ALA A 96 13.95 7.49 0.72
C ALA A 96 15.01 8.12 -0.20
N GLN A 97 15.72 9.15 0.30
CA GLN A 97 16.67 9.97 -0.49
C GLN A 97 17.73 9.17 -1.27
N SER A 98 18.07 7.96 -0.82
CA SER A 98 19.09 7.11 -1.45
C SER A 98 18.56 5.80 -2.06
N LYS A 99 17.37 5.35 -1.69
CA LYS A 99 16.85 4.03 -2.09
C LYS A 99 15.35 3.92 -1.82
N THR A 100 14.65 3.24 -2.72
CA THR A 100 13.28 2.76 -2.49
C THR A 100 13.31 1.39 -1.81
N SER A 101 12.58 1.26 -0.70
CA SER A 101 12.45 0.01 0.07
C SER A 101 11.00 -0.44 0.15
N LEU A 102 10.78 -1.74 -0.04
CA LEU A 102 9.47 -2.35 0.17
C LEU A 102 9.25 -2.50 1.67
N GLU A 103 8.22 -1.84 2.18
CA GLU A 103 7.95 -1.78 3.61
C GLU A 103 6.78 -2.70 3.98
N ILE A 104 5.64 -2.56 3.28
CA ILE A 104 4.43 -3.33 3.58
C ILE A 104 3.99 -4.10 2.34
N VAL A 105 3.60 -5.35 2.56
CA VAL A 105 2.87 -6.17 1.60
C VAL A 105 1.65 -6.73 2.29
N PHE A 106 0.47 -6.46 1.75
CA PHE A 106 -0.75 -7.09 2.23
C PHE A 106 -1.56 -7.71 1.11
N THR A 107 -2.41 -8.67 1.49
CA THR A 107 -3.36 -9.31 0.60
C THR A 107 -4.78 -9.22 1.13
N THR A 108 -5.74 -9.10 0.22
CA THR A 108 -7.18 -9.15 0.52
C THR A 108 -7.86 -10.14 -0.41
N SER A 109 -8.87 -10.85 0.08
CA SER A 109 -9.59 -11.86 -0.71
C SER A 109 -11.07 -11.94 -0.36
N GLY A 110 -11.82 -12.73 -1.14
CA GLY A 110 -13.24 -12.98 -0.87
C GLY A 110 -14.18 -11.89 -1.35
N VAL A 111 -15.44 -11.93 -0.89
CA VAL A 111 -16.53 -11.08 -1.43
C VAL A 111 -16.36 -9.59 -1.14
N TYR A 112 -15.62 -9.25 -0.09
CA TYR A 112 -15.30 -7.88 0.29
C TYR A 112 -14.04 -7.35 -0.39
N ASN A 113 -13.33 -8.16 -1.19
CA ASN A 113 -12.18 -7.73 -1.99
C ASN A 113 -12.61 -6.80 -3.14
N THR A 114 -12.97 -5.59 -2.78
CA THR A 114 -13.46 -4.53 -3.66
C THR A 114 -12.50 -3.34 -3.61
N PRO A 115 -12.38 -2.55 -4.68
CA PRO A 115 -11.52 -1.37 -4.70
C PRO A 115 -11.75 -0.44 -3.50
N LYS A 116 -13.02 -0.22 -3.12
CA LYS A 116 -13.37 0.60 -1.94
C LYS A 116 -12.66 0.13 -0.68
N TYR A 117 -12.75 -1.15 -0.33
CA TYR A 117 -12.18 -1.65 0.93
C TYR A 117 -10.66 -1.85 0.86
N VAL A 118 -10.14 -2.22 -0.32
CA VAL A 118 -8.69 -2.27 -0.54
C VAL A 118 -8.05 -0.89 -0.34
N LEU A 119 -8.66 0.16 -0.88
CA LEU A 119 -8.16 1.53 -0.75
C LEU A 119 -8.25 2.05 0.68
N LYS A 120 -9.27 1.66 1.46
CA LYS A 120 -9.36 2.00 2.90
C LYS A 120 -8.20 1.40 3.70
N VAL A 121 -7.89 0.12 3.46
CA VAL A 121 -6.74 -0.53 4.12
C VAL A 121 -5.43 0.11 3.69
N LEU A 122 -5.27 0.41 2.39
CA LEU A 122 -4.11 1.14 1.89
C LEU A 122 -3.96 2.50 2.60
N GLN A 123 -5.04 3.28 2.71
CA GLN A 123 -5.02 4.59 3.37
C GLN A 123 -4.57 4.48 4.83
N TYR A 124 -5.08 3.49 5.57
CA TYR A 124 -4.66 3.23 6.94
C TYR A 124 -3.14 3.03 7.04
N TYR A 125 -2.56 2.19 6.19
CA TYR A 125 -1.12 1.96 6.19
C TYR A 125 -0.30 3.18 5.79
N LEU A 126 -0.76 3.95 4.80
CA LEU A 126 -0.06 5.17 4.38
C LEU A 126 -0.02 6.21 5.50
N LEU A 127 -1.11 6.38 6.25
CA LEU A 127 -1.17 7.28 7.40
C LEU A 127 -0.24 6.83 8.53
N ASP A 128 -0.30 5.55 8.90
CA ASP A 128 0.54 4.96 9.93
C ASP A 128 2.05 5.14 9.61
N MET A 129 2.42 4.97 8.35
CA MET A 129 3.78 5.22 7.87
C MET A 129 4.19 6.69 7.95
N LEU A 130 3.31 7.61 7.56
CA LEU A 130 3.58 9.05 7.66
C LEU A 130 3.77 9.51 9.11
N GLU A 131 2.94 9.01 10.03
CA GLU A 131 3.05 9.29 11.46
C GLU A 131 4.37 8.74 12.04
N THR A 132 4.76 7.54 11.62
CA THR A 132 6.03 6.90 12.01
C THR A 132 7.22 7.72 11.53
N GLU A 133 7.27 8.10 10.25
CA GLU A 133 8.34 8.93 9.67
C GLU A 133 8.45 10.31 10.35
N ALA A 134 7.32 10.95 10.64
CA ALA A 134 7.28 12.23 11.35
C ALA A 134 7.86 12.10 12.77
N THR A 135 7.53 11.01 13.46
CA THR A 135 8.05 10.71 14.80
C THR A 135 9.55 10.47 14.78
N LEU A 136 10.06 9.67 13.83
CA LEU A 136 11.49 9.42 13.66
C LEU A 136 12.27 10.71 13.38
N THR A 137 11.77 11.52 12.44
CA THR A 137 12.38 12.82 12.10
C THR A 137 12.44 13.76 13.31
N ALA A 138 11.40 13.76 14.15
CA ALA A 138 11.37 14.56 15.38
C ALA A 138 12.39 14.08 16.42
N ILE A 139 12.63 12.77 16.51
CA ILE A 139 13.67 12.20 17.40
C ILE A 139 15.06 12.60 16.93
N GLU A 140 15.36 12.48 15.63
CA GLU A 140 16.67 12.83 15.06
C GLU A 140 17.01 14.32 15.24
N LYS A 141 16.02 15.22 15.11
CA LYS A 141 16.23 16.67 15.29
C LYS A 141 16.48 17.09 16.74
N ASN A 142 16.13 16.23 17.71
CA ASN A 142 16.30 16.49 19.13
C ASN A 142 17.57 15.86 19.72
N GLN A 143 18.41 15.22 18.90
CA GLN A 143 19.75 14.75 19.23
C GLN A 143 20.83 15.70 18.71
#